data_AF-A0A2D1KML8-F1
#
_entry.id   AF-A0A2D1KML8-F1
#
_cell.length_a   1.000
_cell.length_b   1.000
_cell.length_c   1.000
_cell.angle_alpha   90.00
_cell.angle_beta   90.00
_cell.angle_gamma   90.00
#
_symmetry.space_group_name_H-M   'P 1'
#
loop_
_entity.id
_entity.type
_entity.pdbx_description
1 polymer ?
#
loop_
_entity_poly.entity_id
_entity_poly.type
_entity_poly.pdbx_seq_one_letter_code
_entity_poly.pdbx_strand_id
1 'polypeptide(L)'
;MEIPYYDNPSGQLSVRVELQHTADVYLLDQSNFNAKQAGRDFRYFGGNYSQTPVNITVTGAGRWYLIVDNGSGESYKYQWIK
;
A
#
# COMPACT_ATOMS: atom_id res chain seq x y z
N MET A 1 -8.90 -11.67 5.52
CA MET A 1 -8.13 -10.53 6.04
C MET A 1 -8.57 -9.32 5.25
N GLU A 2 -9.03 -8.26 5.92
CA GLU A 2 -9.51 -7.05 5.22
C GLU A 2 -8.31 -6.23 4.74
N ILE A 3 -8.32 -5.80 3.47
CA ILE A 3 -7.24 -5.01 2.88
C ILE A 3 -7.54 -3.53 3.12
N PRO A 4 -6.66 -2.79 3.83
CA PRO A 4 -6.86 -1.37 4.06
C PRO A 4 -6.96 -0.58 2.76
N TYR A 5 -7.89 0.38 2.73
CA TYR A 5 -8.02 1.32 1.64
C TYR A 5 -8.35 2.73 2.13
N TYR A 6 -8.14 3.71 1.25
CA TYR A 6 -8.57 5.08 1.44
C TYR A 6 -9.14 5.64 0.13
N ASP A 7 -10.27 6.34 0.23
CA ASP A 7 -10.80 7.13 -0.88
C ASP A 7 -10.13 8.50 -0.85
N ASN A 8 -9.31 8.80 -1.86
CA ASN A 8 -8.51 10.02 -2.00
C ASN A 8 -9.18 11.05 -2.92
N PRO A 9 -10.03 11.95 -2.41
CA PRO A 9 -10.63 13.00 -3.23
C PRO A 9 -9.69 14.19 -3.48
N SER A 10 -8.64 14.40 -2.67
CA SER A 10 -7.73 15.55 -2.79
C SER A 10 -6.72 15.40 -3.93
N GLY A 11 -6.49 14.16 -4.38
CA GLY A 11 -5.54 13.85 -5.44
C GLY A 11 -4.10 13.75 -4.96
N GLN A 12 -3.81 13.92 -3.67
CA GLN A 12 -2.53 13.61 -3.04
C GLN A 12 -2.76 12.76 -1.80
N LEU A 13 -2.05 11.64 -1.70
CA LEU A 13 -2.16 10.73 -0.56
C LEU A 13 -0.78 10.26 -0.17
N SER A 14 -0.51 10.24 1.13
CA SER A 14 0.66 9.57 1.70
C SER A 14 0.24 8.50 2.68
N VAL A 15 1.06 7.47 2.81
CA VAL A 15 0.92 6.43 3.83
C VAL A 15 2.24 6.23 4.54
N ARG A 16 2.18 6.18 5.88
CA ARG A 16 3.29 5.79 6.74
C ARG A 16 3.03 4.39 7.27
N VAL A 17 3.99 3.48 7.11
CA VAL A 17 3.88 2.08 7.51
C VAL A 17 5.01 1.73 8.48
N GLU A 18 4.67 1.08 9.58
CA GLU A 18 5.63 0.53 10.53
C GLU A 18 5.68 -0.99 10.42
N LEU A 19 6.86 -1.51 10.10
CA LEU A 19 7.13 -2.94 9.89
C LEU A 19 7.90 -3.53 11.08
N GLN A 20 7.63 -4.79 11.41
CA GLN A 20 8.41 -5.55 12.40
C GLN A 20 9.62 -6.24 11.76
N HIS A 21 9.48 -6.65 10.49
CA HIS A 21 10.48 -7.35 9.70
C HIS A 21 10.45 -6.87 8.25
N THR A 22 11.38 -7.36 7.44
CA THR A 22 11.42 -7.08 6.01
C THR A 22 10.09 -7.46 5.35
N ALA A 23 9.49 -6.54 4.61
CA ALA A 23 8.22 -6.75 3.94
C ALA A 23 8.16 -5.99 2.61
N ASP A 24 7.40 -6.54 1.68
CA ASP A 24 6.94 -5.83 0.51
C ASP A 24 5.77 -4.92 0.88
N VAL A 25 5.89 -3.64 0.53
CA VAL A 25 4.86 -2.62 0.77
C VAL A 25 4.47 -2.03 -0.58
N TYR A 26 3.21 -2.17 -0.96
CA TYR A 26 2.66 -1.65 -2.20
C TYR A 26 1.46 -0.76 -1.94
N LEU A 27 1.44 0.37 -2.64
CA LEU A 27 0.26 1.22 -2.75
C LEU A 27 -0.26 1.16 -4.19
N LEU A 28 -1.52 0.76 -4.33
CA LEU A 28 -2.19 0.50 -5.61
C LEU A 28 -3.45 1.35 -5.73
N ASP A 29 -3.74 1.90 -6.91
CA ASP A 29 -5.08 2.39 -7.20
C ASP A 29 -6.06 1.21 -7.41
N GLN A 30 -7.35 1.50 -7.50
CA GLN A 30 -8.40 0.51 -7.73
C GLN A 30 -8.15 -0.38 -8.97
N SER A 31 -7.68 0.20 -10.07
CA SER A 31 -7.48 -0.53 -11.32
C SER A 31 -6.36 -1.55 -11.17
N ASN A 32 -5.24 -1.14 -10.58
CA ASN A 32 -4.09 -1.99 -10.31
C ASN A 32 -4.38 -3.03 -9.23
N PHE A 33 -5.17 -2.69 -8.22
CA PHE A 33 -5.64 -3.65 -7.23
C PHE A 33 -6.50 -4.76 -7.86
N ASN A 34 -7.41 -4.39 -8.76
CA ASN A 34 -8.23 -5.35 -9.50
C ASN A 34 -7.36 -6.24 -10.42
N ALA A 35 -6.38 -5.65 -11.11
CA ALA A 35 -5.45 -6.39 -11.95
C ALA A 35 -4.62 -7.40 -11.14
N LYS A 36 -4.08 -6.99 -9.98
CA LYS A 36 -3.37 -7.87 -9.03
C LYS A 36 -4.24 -9.06 -8.59
N GLN A 37 -5.48 -8.81 -8.19
CA GLN A 37 -6.41 -9.87 -7.78
C GLN A 37 -6.72 -10.85 -8.92
N ALA A 38 -6.76 -10.36 -10.16
CA ALA A 38 -6.97 -11.16 -11.35
C ALA A 38 -5.70 -11.86 -11.87
N GLY A 39 -4.56 -11.73 -11.19
CA GLY A 39 -3.27 -12.29 -11.63
C GLY A 39 -2.73 -11.68 -12.92
N ARG A 40 -3.12 -10.43 -13.22
CA ARG A 40 -2.67 -9.67 -14.39
C ARG A 40 -1.54 -8.73 -14.00
N ASP A 41 -0.83 -8.22 -15.00
CA ASP A 41 0.16 -7.17 -14.80
C ASP A 41 -0.48 -5.93 -14.16
N PHE A 42 0.18 -5.41 -13.13
CA PHE A 42 -0.24 -4.24 -12.39
C PHE A 42 0.97 -3.37 -12.03
N ARG A 43 0.72 -2.09 -11.77
CA ARG A 43 1.72 -1.14 -11.29
C ARG A 43 1.48 -0.80 -9.83
N TYR A 44 2.54 -0.42 -9.15
CA TYR A 44 2.50 -0.10 -7.73
C TYR A 44 3.51 0.99 -7.37
N PHE A 45 3.27 1.65 -6.25
CA PHE A 45 4.25 2.50 -5.58
C PHE A 45 4.75 1.78 -4.33
N GLY A 46 6.07 1.71 -4.15
CA GLY A 46 6.71 1.02 -3.04
C GLY A 46 7.72 -0.03 -3.51
N GLY A 47 7.87 -1.11 -2.75
CA GLY A 47 8.91 -2.12 -2.96
C GLY A 47 9.19 -2.94 -1.70
N ASN A 48 10.36 -3.58 -1.67
CA ASN A 48 10.81 -4.35 -0.52
C ASN A 48 11.55 -3.45 0.47
N TYR A 49 11.13 -3.46 1.74
CA TYR A 49 11.70 -2.61 2.79
C TYR A 49 12.13 -3.44 3.99
N SER A 50 13.36 -3.23 4.45
CA SER A 50 13.90 -3.77 5.71
C SER A 50 14.04 -2.72 6.81
N GLN A 51 13.65 -1.48 6.53
CA GLN A 51 13.74 -0.33 7.43
C GLN A 51 12.38 0.35 7.56
N THR A 52 12.12 0.92 8.75
CA THR A 52 10.84 1.51 9.15
C THR A 52 11.07 2.86 9.85
N PRO A 53 10.19 3.87 9.66
CA PRO A 53 8.94 3.84 8.92
C PRO A 53 9.11 3.97 7.40
N VAL A 54 8.28 3.23 6.66
CA VAL A 54 8.14 3.37 5.20
C VAL A 54 7.15 4.49 4.91
N ASN A 55 7.51 5.44 4.06
CA ASN A 55 6.64 6.53 3.65
C ASN A 55 6.49 6.51 2.12
N ILE A 56 5.24 6.38 1.64
CA ILE A 56 4.92 6.37 0.21
C ILE A 56 3.94 7.52 -0.06
N THR A 57 4.27 8.37 -1.02
CA THR A 57 3.41 9.47 -1.49
C THR A 57 3.00 9.24 -2.92
N VAL A 58 1.71 9.39 -3.21
CA VAL A 58 1.14 9.24 -4.55
C VAL A 58 0.29 10.44 -4.91
N THR A 59 0.12 10.62 -6.21
CA THR A 59 -0.86 11.55 -6.78
C THR A 59 -1.91 10.76 -7.55
N GLY A 60 -3.13 11.30 -7.61
CA GLY A 60 -4.27 10.66 -8.27
C GLY A 60 -5.46 10.49 -7.33
N ALA A 61 -6.62 10.94 -7.81
CA ALA A 61 -7.87 10.79 -7.08
C ALA A 61 -8.42 9.36 -7.22
N GLY A 62 -9.26 8.95 -6.27
CA GLY A 62 -9.94 7.66 -6.27
C GLY A 62 -9.51 6.76 -5.11
N ARG A 63 -9.87 5.47 -5.18
CA ARG A 63 -9.58 4.51 -4.12
C ARG A 63 -8.17 3.94 -4.25
N TRP A 64 -7.45 3.96 -3.14
CA TRP A 64 -6.10 3.40 -3.01
C TRP A 64 -6.07 2.29 -1.96
N TYR A 65 -5.30 1.25 -2.23
CA TYR A 65 -5.16 0.04 -1.42
C TYR A 65 -3.73 -0.12 -0.94
N LEU A 66 -3.57 -0.38 0.35
CA LEU A 66 -2.28 -0.73 0.95
C LEU A 66 -2.15 -2.26 1.03
N ILE A 67 -1.13 -2.79 0.37
CA ILE A 67 -0.74 -4.20 0.47
C ILE A 67 0.58 -4.27 1.23
N VAL A 68 0.64 -5.08 2.28
CA VAL A 68 1.86 -5.42 2.99
C VAL A 68 1.99 -6.93 3.02
N ASP A 69 3.08 -7.44 2.47
CA ASP A 69 3.39 -8.88 2.44
C ASP A 69 4.76 -9.11 3.07
N ASN A 70 4.77 -9.83 4.19
CA ASN A 70 5.98 -10.21 4.92
C ASN A 70 6.22 -11.73 4.90
N GLY A 71 5.40 -12.50 4.20
CA GLY A 71 5.48 -13.97 4.16
C GLY A 71 5.19 -14.70 5.48
N SER A 72 5.13 -13.99 6.61
CA SER A 72 4.91 -14.53 7.97
C SER A 72 3.49 -14.31 8.49
N GLY A 73 2.75 -13.37 7.90
CA GLY A 73 1.44 -12.94 8.37
C GLY A 73 1.50 -12.04 9.62
N GLU A 74 2.69 -11.58 9.99
CA GLU A 74 2.87 -10.67 11.14
C GLU A 74 2.15 -9.35 10.93
N SER A 75 1.74 -8.74 12.03
CA SER A 75 1.03 -7.46 12.00
C SER A 75 1.96 -6.29 11.69
N TYR A 76 1.41 -5.30 10.99
CA TYR A 76 2.03 -4.01 10.73
C TYR A 76 1.11 -2.90 11.22
N LYS A 77 1.66 -1.70 11.42
CA LYS A 77 0.85 -0.49 11.67
C LYS A 77 0.91 0.41 10.45
N TYR A 78 -0.16 1.15 10.19
CA TYR A 78 -0.18 2.13 9.12
C TYR A 78 -1.00 3.36 9.52
N GLN A 79 -0.69 4.48 8.88
CA GLN A 79 -1.45 5.72 9.00
C GLN A 79 -1.53 6.41 7.63
N TRP A 80 -2.75 6.73 7.22
CA TRP A 80 -3.00 7.62 6.08
C TRP A 80 -2.71 9.08 6.46
N ILE A 81 -2.03 9.79 5.58
CA ILE A 81 -1.71 11.22 5.68
C ILE A 81 -2.32 11.88 4.43
N LYS A 82 -3.24 12.81 4.66
CA LYS A 82 -4.17 13.38 3.66
C LYS A 82 -4.10 14.89 3.61
#